data_AF-F1TBW5-F1
#
_entry.id   AF-F1TBW5-F1
#
_cell.length_a   1.000
_cell.length_b   1.000
_cell.length_c   1.000
_cell.angle_alpha   90.00
_cell.angle_beta   90.00
_cell.angle_gamma   90.00
#
_symmetry.space_group_name_H-M   'P 1'
#
loop_
_entity.id
_entity.type
_entity.pdbx_description
1 polymer ?
#
loop_
_entity_poly.entity_id
_entity_poly.type
_entity_poly.pdbx_seq_one_letter_code
_entity_poly.pdbx_strand_id
1 'polypeptide(L)'
;MIDMVIGLSIAAILMAVEYFLSAKLRNPMWGGIIPLILIVGTIYIFASSLIQPSKNSLFPFILLISFMLGDWISGREKYKKNQQRELDKMKAKDIEN
;
A
#
# COMPACT_ATOMS: atom_id res chain seq x y z
N MET A 1 7.85 22.40 12.79
CA MET A 1 8.74 21.83 11.74
C MET A 1 9.13 20.40 12.07
N ILE A 2 9.64 20.12 13.28
CA ILE A 2 10.04 18.75 13.68
C ILE A 2 8.87 17.74 13.59
N ASP A 3 7.66 18.12 14.01
CA ASP A 3 6.49 17.22 13.97
C ASP A 3 6.09 16.79 12.54
N MET A 4 6.21 17.72 11.58
CA MET A 4 5.97 17.42 10.16
C MET A 4 7.02 16.45 9.61
N VAL A 5 8.28 16.63 9.97
CA VAL A 5 9.38 15.75 9.54
C VAL A 5 9.19 14.34 10.11
N ILE A 6 8.77 14.22 11.37
CA ILE A 6 8.46 12.93 12.01
C ILE A 6 7.30 12.25 11.29
N GLY A 7 6.20 12.97 11.04
CA GLY A 7 5.04 12.43 10.31
C GLY A 7 5.39 11.93 8.90
N LEU A 8 6.18 12.71 8.15
CA LEU A 8 6.68 12.33 6.82
C LEU A 8 7.58 11.09 6.87
N SER A 9 8.45 11.01 7.87
CA SER A 9 9.35 9.86 8.05
C SER A 9 8.58 8.58 8.32
N ILE A 10 7.56 8.64 9.19
CA ILE A 10 6.69 7.50 9.49
C ILE A 10 5.92 7.06 8.23
N ALA A 11 5.35 8.02 7.48
CA ALA A 11 4.65 7.71 6.24
C ALA A 11 5.56 7.05 5.19
N ALA A 12 6.80 7.53 5.05
CA ALA A 12 7.78 6.96 4.14
C ALA A 12 8.15 5.51 4.52
N ILE A 13 8.35 5.24 5.81
CA ILE A 13 8.63 3.87 6.30
C ILE A 13 7.44 2.95 6.03
N LEU A 14 6.21 3.40 6.32
CA LEU A 14 5.00 2.63 6.07
C LEU A 14 4.84 2.28 4.59
N MET A 15 5.04 3.25 3.70
CA MET A 15 5.00 3.04 2.25
C MET A 15 6.08 2.05 1.79
N ALA A 16 7.31 2.17 2.29
CA ALA A 16 8.39 1.23 1.92
C ALA A 16 8.08 -0.21 2.37
N VAL A 17 7.53 -0.38 3.57
CA VAL A 17 7.11 -1.69 4.09
C VAL A 17 5.95 -2.25 3.27
N GLU A 18 4.92 -1.46 2.99
CA GLU A 18 3.78 -1.85 2.14
C GLU A 18 4.24 -2.28 0.76
N TYR A 19 5.08 -1.47 0.10
CA TYR A 19 5.62 -1.79 -1.22
C TYR A 19 6.37 -3.13 -1.20
N PHE A 20 7.22 -3.35 -0.21
CA PHE A 20 7.98 -4.60 -0.09
C PHE A 20 7.07 -5.81 0.13
N LEU A 21 6.08 -5.70 1.02
CA LEU A 21 5.09 -6.75 1.24
C LEU A 21 4.30 -7.05 -0.04
N SER A 22 3.94 -6.01 -0.80
CA SER A 22 3.15 -6.12 -2.03
C SER A 22 3.93 -6.70 -3.21
N ALA A 23 5.20 -6.32 -3.33
CA ALA A 23 6.06 -6.70 -4.46
C ALA A 23 6.75 -8.05 -4.24
N LYS A 24 7.02 -8.44 -2.99
CA LYS A 24 7.84 -9.62 -2.67
C LYS A 24 7.04 -10.79 -2.10
N LEU A 25 5.94 -10.55 -1.39
CA LEU A 25 5.14 -11.64 -0.84
C LEU A 25 4.13 -12.16 -1.87
N ARG A 26 4.02 -13.48 -1.94
CA ARG A 26 3.16 -14.20 -2.88
C ARG A 26 1.67 -14.01 -2.57
N ASN A 27 1.31 -13.77 -1.30
CA ASN A 27 -0.09 -13.63 -0.89
C ASN A 27 -0.54 -12.15 -0.93
N PRO A 28 -1.60 -11.82 -1.71
CA PRO A 28 -2.24 -10.50 -1.77
C PRO A 28 -2.46 -9.79 -0.44
N MET A 29 -2.81 -10.56 0.59
CA MET A 29 -3.34 -10.04 1.84
C MET A 29 -2.30 -9.25 2.63
N TRP A 30 -1.01 -9.57 2.46
CA TRP A 30 0.05 -8.92 3.25
C TRP A 30 0.34 -7.49 2.82
N GLY A 31 0.14 -7.15 1.54
CA GLY A 31 0.24 -5.76 1.09
C GLY A 31 -0.98 -4.94 1.53
N GLY A 32 -2.18 -5.52 1.39
CA GLY A 32 -3.44 -4.81 1.65
C GLY A 32 -3.77 -4.62 3.13
N ILE A 33 -3.06 -5.30 4.04
CA ILE A 33 -3.33 -5.17 5.47
C ILE A 33 -2.95 -3.80 6.02
N ILE A 34 -1.91 -3.16 5.46
CA ILE A 34 -1.47 -1.84 5.90
C ILE A 34 -2.49 -0.75 5.55
N PRO A 35 -2.97 -0.61 4.30
CA PRO A 35 -4.01 0.35 3.99
C PRO A 35 -5.31 0.06 4.76
N LEU A 36 -5.62 -1.22 5.02
CA LEU A 36 -6.77 -1.59 5.87
C LEU A 36 -6.63 -1.09 7.30
N ILE A 37 -5.47 -1.31 7.95
CA ILE A 37 -5.19 -0.81 9.31
C ILE A 37 -5.31 0.72 9.35
N LEU A 38 -4.83 1.42 8.32
CA LEU A 38 -4.95 2.88 8.25
C LEU A 38 -6.39 3.34 8.13
N ILE A 39 -7.23 2.65 7.36
CA ILE A 39 -8.66 2.95 7.28
C ILE A 39 -9.31 2.77 8.67
N VAL A 40 -9.08 1.63 9.32
CA VAL A 40 -9.63 1.34 10.66
C VAL A 40 -9.15 2.36 11.68
N GLY A 41 -7.86 2.69 11.70
CA GLY A 41 -7.28 3.68 12.59
C GLY A 41 -7.85 5.09 12.36
N THR A 42 -8.06 5.46 11.09
CA THR A 42 -8.68 6.74 10.73
C THR A 42 -10.12 6.81 11.24
N ILE A 43 -10.91 5.75 11.04
CA ILE A 43 -12.29 5.67 11.56
C ILE A 43 -12.29 5.80 13.09
N TYR A 44 -11.39 5.10 13.78
CA TYR A 44 -11.27 5.15 15.23
C TYR A 44 -10.92 6.56 15.74
N ILE A 45 -9.98 7.25 15.10
CA ILE A 45 -9.56 8.61 15.46
C ILE A 45 -10.75 9.58 15.40
N PHE A 46 -11.51 9.55 14.30
CA PHE A 46 -12.67 10.43 14.14
C PHE A 46 -13.85 10.03 15.02
N ALA A 47 -14.11 8.72 15.19
CA ALA A 47 -15.19 8.23 16.05
C ALA A 47 -14.97 8.55 17.52
N SER A 48 -13.71 8.52 17.98
CA SER A 48 -13.35 8.83 19.37
C SER A 48 -13.25 10.34 19.65
N SER A 49 -13.56 11.20 18.66
CA SER A 49 -13.38 12.65 18.74
C SER A 49 -11.96 13.09 19.14
N LEU A 50 -10.95 12.23 18.90
CA LEU A 50 -9.52 12.55 19.12
C LEU A 50 -9.10 13.73 18.24
N ILE A 51 -9.70 13.81 17.04
CA ILE A 51 -9.57 14.92 16.10
C ILE A 51 -10.97 15.28 15.62
N GLN A 52 -11.34 16.56 15.67
CA GLN A 52 -12.63 17.00 15.12
C GLN A 52 -12.64 16.85 13.60
N PRO A 53 -13.65 16.17 13.02
CA PRO A 53 -13.75 16.01 11.58
C PRO A 53 -13.99 17.36 10.92
N SER A 54 -12.98 17.85 10.20
CA SER A 54 -13.03 19.04 9.36
C SER A 54 -12.43 18.72 8.00
N LYS A 55 -12.70 19.54 6.99
CA LYS A 55 -12.08 19.36 5.66
C LYS A 55 -10.55 19.34 5.74
N ASN A 56 -9.98 20.20 6.58
CA ASN A 56 -8.54 20.31 6.77
C ASN A 56 -7.94 19.08 7.47
N SER A 57 -8.68 18.45 8.39
CA SER A 57 -8.22 17.24 9.08
C SER A 57 -8.44 15.98 8.27
N LEU A 58 -9.50 15.88 7.46
CA LEU A 58 -9.82 14.69 6.66
C LEU A 58 -8.94 14.55 5.41
N PHE A 59 -8.64 15.66 4.74
CA PHE A 59 -7.87 15.68 3.50
C PHE A 59 -6.55 14.88 3.55
N PRO A 60 -5.67 15.06 4.57
CA PRO A 60 -4.42 14.30 4.63
C PRO A 60 -4.64 12.79 4.81
N PHE A 61 -5.65 12.35 5.58
CA PHE A 61 -5.94 10.91 5.73
C PHE A 61 -6.43 10.30 4.43
N ILE A 62 -7.34 11.00 3.73
CA ILE A 62 -7.87 10.53 2.44
C ILE A 62 -6.73 10.43 1.41
N LEU A 63 -5.89 11.47 1.31
CA LEU A 63 -4.73 11.45 0.43
C LEU A 63 -3.80 10.27 0.71
N LEU A 64 -3.45 10.05 1.98
CA LEU A 64 -2.55 8.96 2.38
C LEU A 64 -3.14 7.59 2.03
N ILE A 65 -4.40 7.35 2.37
CA ILE A 65 -5.08 6.08 2.09
C ILE A 65 -5.19 5.85 0.58
N SER A 66 -5.57 6.86 -0.20
CA SER A 66 -5.65 6.76 -1.65
C SER A 66 -4.29 6.44 -2.28
N PHE A 67 -3.21 7.07 -1.80
CA PHE A 67 -1.87 6.82 -2.30
C PHE A 67 -1.41 5.39 -2.00
N MET A 68 -1.61 4.91 -0.77
CA MET A 68 -1.23 3.54 -0.37
C MET A 68 -2.04 2.48 -1.12
N LEU A 69 -3.37 2.65 -1.23
CA LEU A 69 -4.19 1.74 -2.04
C LEU A 69 -3.73 1.70 -3.50
N GLY A 70 -3.40 2.85 -4.07
CA GLY A 70 -2.87 2.95 -5.44
C GLY A 70 -1.55 2.20 -5.60
N ASP A 71 -0.61 2.37 -4.67
CA ASP A 71 0.69 1.68 -4.70
C ASP A 71 0.52 0.17 -4.51
N TRP A 72 -0.34 -0.27 -3.60
CA TRP A 72 -0.68 -1.68 -3.43
C TRP A 72 -1.23 -2.28 -4.73
N ILE A 73 -2.27 -1.69 -5.32
CA ILE A 73 -2.88 -2.17 -6.57
C ILE A 73 -1.82 -2.27 -7.68
N SER A 74 -1.05 -1.21 -7.87
CA SER A 74 0.01 -1.15 -8.89
C SER A 74 1.09 -2.22 -8.66
N GLY A 75 1.51 -2.41 -7.41
CA GLY A 75 2.47 -3.45 -7.01
C GLY A 75 1.96 -4.85 -7.33
N ARG A 76 0.66 -5.11 -7.11
CA ARG A 76 0.03 -6.40 -7.40
C ARG A 76 -0.10 -6.68 -8.89
N GLU A 77 -0.43 -5.67 -9.69
CA GLU A 77 -0.43 -5.78 -11.15
C GLU A 77 0.96 -6.11 -11.69
N LYS A 78 2.00 -5.42 -11.19
CA LYS A 78 3.39 -5.69 -11.56
C LYS A 78 3.82 -7.10 -11.18
N TYR A 79 3.46 -7.58 -9.99
CA TYR A 79 3.73 -8.95 -9.57
C TYR A 79 3.09 -9.98 -10.50
N LYS A 80 1.80 -9.82 -10.83
CA LYS A 80 1.09 -10.71 -11.78
C LYS A 80 1.74 -10.71 -13.16
N LYS A 81 2.10 -9.53 -13.68
CA LYS A 81 2.78 -9.40 -14.97
C LYS A 81 4.14 -10.09 -15.00
N ASN A 82 4.90 -10.01 -13.91
CA ASN A 82 6.17 -10.72 -13.77
C ASN A 82 5.97 -12.24 -13.74
N GLN A 83 4.98 -12.75 -12.99
CA GLN A 83 4.67 -14.18 -13.00
C GLN A 83 4.27 -14.67 -14.38
N GLN A 84 3.44 -13.92 -15.11
CA GLN A 84 3.05 -14.28 -16.47
C GLN A 84 4.27 -14.35 -17.41
N ARG A 85 5.17 -13.37 -17.34
CA ARG A 85 6.41 -13.35 -18.12
C ARG A 85 7.30 -14.56 -17.84
N GLU A 86 7.43 -14.97 -16.59
CA GLU A 86 8.20 -16.16 -16.24
C GLU A 86 7.54 -17.44 -16.76
N LEU A 87 6.20 -17.55 -16.69
CA LEU A 87 5.46 -18.66 -17.29
C LEU A 87 5.60 -18.72 -18.81
N ASP A 88 5.54 -17.58 -19.51
CA ASP A 88 5.68 -17.51 -20.96
C ASP A 88 7.09 -17.94 -21.40
N LYS A 89 8.13 -17.54 -20.65
CA LYS A 89 9.51 -18.02 -20.88
C LYS A 89 9.65 -19.53 -20.71
N MET A 90 9.00 -20.11 -19.70
CA MET A 90 9.02 -21.56 -19.48
C MET A 90 8.33 -22.28 -20.64
N LYS A 91 7.16 -21.82 -21.09
CA LYS A 91 6.44 -22.38 -22.23
C LYS A 91 7.24 -22.32 -23.53
N ALA A 92 7.92 -21.19 -23.80
CA ALA A 92 8.74 -21.06 -25.00
C ALA A 92 9.87 -22.09 -25.04
N LYS A 93 10.54 -22.32 -23.90
CA LYS A 93 11.59 -23.35 -23.78
C LYS A 93 11.07 -24.78 -23.93
N ASP A 94 9.87 -25.07 -23.43
CA ASP A 94 9.24 -26.39 -23.58
C ASP A 94 8.80 -26.67 -25.03
N ILE A 95 8.50 -25.64 -25.84
CA ILE A 95 8.10 -25.80 -27.25
C ILE A 95 9.33 -25.97 -28.16
N GLU A 96 10.49 -25.44 -27.77
CA GLU A 96 11.75 -25.57 -28.52
C GLU A 96 12.45 -26.93 -28.30
N ASN A 97 11.97 -27.76 -27.36
CA ASN A 97 12.50 -29.10 -27.02
C ASN A 97 11.57 -30.22 -27.51
#